data_AF-A0A536NDK2-F1
#
_entry.id   AF-A0A536NDK2-F1
#
_cell.length_a   1.000
_cell.length_b   1.000
_cell.length_c   1.000
_cell.angle_alpha   90.00
_cell.angle_beta   90.00
_cell.angle_gamma   90.00
#
_symmetry.space_group_name_H-M   'P 1'
#
loop_
_entity.id
_entity.type
_entity.pdbx_description
1 polymer ?
#
loop_
_entity_poly.entity_id
_entity_poly.type
_entity_poly.pdbx_seq_one_letter_code
_entity_poly.pdbx_strand_id
1 'polypeptide(L)'
;MSALGRKVTVDEADGAAIERRLHRVGRFVRLARALEAGGFYNGSKVLRAGADRELTIVAAPAAQLAHDEVAAEIDELAGDLAAAGYPSWFGRQLGVTAAAVRADESIPFQSAPPAWSCRVCGELFLDIPPTTCPTCEAPAIGFRNHEAVWYLELSDRSSTVDALAHGPSQIGRVLQGRTDEQLDRRPRPAEWSARETLEHITGAEELLSARIRRMLDEEDPELVAWQPGEAPPPSDEATHHRPDAGAQELFEHYRRLRLANVAVLRGLDAASWQRTGRHPEWGPVTVLSQASYFARHQAAHQAQLAAAVEGRVPGEPRPVGA
;
A
#
# COMPACT_ATOMS: atom_id res chain seq x y z
N MET A 1 -14.40 31.75 3.44
CA MET A 1 -13.51 32.30 2.39
C MET A 1 -12.74 31.12 1.82
N SER A 2 -13.06 30.77 0.58
CA SER A 2 -12.65 29.53 -0.10
C SER A 2 -11.12 29.46 -0.21
N ALA A 3 -10.51 28.46 0.41
CA ALA A 3 -9.12 28.11 0.15
C ALA A 3 -9.08 27.44 -1.22
N LEU A 4 -8.55 28.17 -2.19
CA LEU A 4 -8.30 27.70 -3.55
C LEU A 4 -7.47 26.41 -3.49
N GLY A 5 -8.11 25.29 -3.81
CA GLY A 5 -7.42 24.07 -4.22
C GLY A 5 -6.51 24.44 -5.38
N ARG A 6 -5.20 24.40 -5.12
CA ARG A 6 -4.21 24.61 -6.16
C ARG A 6 -4.29 23.36 -7.03
N LYS A 7 -4.95 23.44 -8.18
CA LYS A 7 -4.81 22.45 -9.26
C LYS A 7 -3.32 22.15 -9.37
N VAL A 8 -2.91 20.92 -9.11
CA VAL A 8 -1.55 20.48 -9.42
C VAL A 8 -1.52 20.30 -10.93
N THR A 9 -1.55 21.41 -11.68
CA THR A 9 -1.13 21.37 -13.07
C THR A 9 0.34 20.98 -13.03
N VAL A 10 0.65 19.76 -13.47
CA VAL A 10 2.04 19.34 -13.72
C VAL A 10 2.66 20.43 -14.60
N ASP A 11 3.62 21.18 -14.06
CA ASP A 11 4.33 22.21 -14.83
C ASP A 11 4.94 21.53 -16.07
N GLU A 12 5.07 22.24 -17.20
CA GLU A 12 5.68 21.70 -18.42
C GLU A 12 7.08 21.10 -18.14
N ALA A 13 7.81 21.70 -17.19
CA ALA A 13 9.09 21.18 -16.72
C ALA A 13 8.99 19.84 -15.99
N ASP A 14 7.93 19.66 -15.18
CA ASP A 14 7.64 18.41 -14.46
C ASP A 14 7.13 17.33 -15.41
N GLY A 15 6.31 17.70 -16.39
CA GLY A 15 5.83 16.80 -17.45
C GLY A 15 6.99 16.24 -18.27
N ALA A 16 7.88 17.11 -18.76
CA ALA A 16 9.07 16.69 -19.49
C ALA A 16 10.02 15.83 -18.62
N ALA A 17 10.06 16.05 -17.30
CA ALA A 17 10.83 15.22 -16.39
C ALA A 17 10.22 13.82 -16.24
N ILE A 18 8.89 13.71 -16.10
CA ILE A 18 8.15 12.45 -16.06
C ILE A 18 8.36 11.67 -17.36
N GLU A 19 8.21 12.30 -18.52
CA GLU A 19 8.44 11.66 -19.83
C GLU A 19 9.85 11.06 -19.94
N ARG A 20 10.88 11.80 -19.50
CA ARG A 20 12.26 11.29 -19.49
C ARG A 20 12.42 10.06 -18.59
N ARG A 21 11.69 10.00 -17.46
CA ARG A 21 11.69 8.84 -16.55
C ARG A 21 10.99 7.65 -17.20
N LEU A 22 9.80 7.85 -17.77
CA LEU A 22 9.03 6.82 -18.46
C LEU A 22 9.79 6.27 -19.68
N HIS A 23 10.51 7.12 -20.41
CA HIS A 23 11.41 6.68 -21.47
C HIS A 23 12.55 5.78 -20.93
N ARG A 24 13.10 6.07 -19.75
CA ARG A 24 14.08 5.16 -19.09
C ARG A 24 13.44 3.84 -18.68
N VAL A 25 12.23 3.84 -18.13
CA VAL A 25 11.47 2.62 -17.82
C VAL A 25 11.38 1.74 -19.07
N GLY A 26 10.93 2.30 -20.20
CA GLY A 26 10.84 1.58 -21.47
C GLY A 26 12.17 0.95 -21.91
N ARG A 27 13.29 1.67 -21.76
CA ARG A 27 14.64 1.13 -22.05
C ARG A 27 15.03 0.00 -21.09
N PHE A 28 14.81 0.18 -19.80
CA PHE A 28 15.14 -0.82 -18.79
C PHE A 28 14.39 -2.12 -19.01
N VAL A 29 13.06 -2.07 -19.21
CA VAL A 29 12.25 -3.29 -19.38
C VAL A 29 12.56 -4.03 -20.68
N ARG A 30 12.82 -3.29 -21.78
CA ARG A 30 13.20 -3.89 -23.06
C ARG A 30 14.55 -4.60 -22.99
N LEU A 31 15.55 -3.94 -22.39
CA LEU A 31 16.88 -4.53 -22.23
C LEU A 31 16.84 -5.70 -21.24
N ALA A 32 16.08 -5.61 -20.15
CA ALA A 32 15.88 -6.72 -19.21
C ALA A 32 15.35 -7.97 -19.94
N ARG A 33 14.34 -7.79 -20.79
CA ARG A 33 13.77 -8.90 -21.58
C ARG A 33 14.78 -9.48 -22.57
N ALA A 34 15.55 -8.64 -23.25
CA ALA A 34 16.61 -9.10 -24.15
C ALA A 34 17.70 -9.90 -23.41
N LEU A 35 18.10 -9.44 -22.22
CA LEU A 35 19.06 -10.15 -21.38
C LEU A 35 18.53 -11.51 -20.90
N GLU A 36 17.24 -11.61 -20.54
CA GLU A 36 16.61 -12.89 -20.19
C GLU A 36 16.61 -13.86 -21.35
N ALA A 37 16.25 -13.40 -22.55
CA ALA A 37 16.26 -14.22 -23.75
C ALA A 37 17.68 -14.72 -24.08
N GLY A 38 18.71 -13.95 -23.73
CA GLY A 38 20.12 -14.32 -23.86
C GLY A 38 20.71 -15.10 -22.67
N GLY A 39 19.93 -15.43 -21.64
CA GLY A 39 20.41 -16.14 -20.44
C GLY A 39 21.19 -15.29 -19.42
N PHE A 40 21.25 -13.97 -19.60
CA PHE A 40 21.96 -13.02 -18.72
C PHE A 40 21.07 -12.56 -17.55
N TYR A 41 20.50 -13.51 -16.80
CA TYR A 41 19.46 -13.26 -15.81
C TYR A 41 19.86 -12.26 -14.72
N ASN A 42 21.10 -12.32 -14.22
CA ASN A 42 21.57 -11.38 -13.21
C ASN A 42 21.67 -9.94 -13.73
N GLY A 43 21.95 -9.75 -15.02
CA GLY A 43 21.90 -8.43 -15.66
C GLY A 43 20.46 -7.92 -15.79
N SER A 44 19.52 -8.81 -16.17
CA SER A 44 18.09 -8.46 -16.21
C SER A 44 17.58 -7.96 -14.86
N LYS A 45 17.94 -8.64 -13.75
CA LYS A 45 17.58 -8.22 -12.39
C LYS A 45 17.92 -6.76 -12.09
N VAL A 46 19.13 -6.32 -12.46
CA VAL A 46 19.58 -4.94 -12.24
C VAL A 46 18.74 -3.94 -13.03
N LEU A 47 18.41 -4.27 -14.28
CA LEU A 47 17.58 -3.41 -15.12
C LEU A 47 16.12 -3.34 -14.62
N ARG A 48 15.57 -4.45 -14.13
CA ARG A 48 14.24 -4.48 -13.51
C ARG A 48 14.18 -3.58 -12.27
N ALA A 49 15.22 -3.60 -11.42
CA ALA A 49 15.31 -2.69 -10.28
C ALA A 49 15.40 -1.21 -10.71
N GLY A 50 16.06 -0.93 -11.84
CA GLY A 50 16.08 0.42 -12.42
C GLY A 50 14.71 0.89 -12.90
N ALA A 51 13.94 0.01 -13.55
CA ALA A 51 12.58 0.31 -13.98
C ALA A 51 11.65 0.59 -12.79
N ASP A 52 11.69 -0.27 -11.77
CA ASP A 52 10.91 -0.14 -10.55
C ASP A 52 11.18 1.19 -9.83
N ARG A 53 12.46 1.54 -9.65
CA ARG A 53 12.88 2.83 -9.08
C ARG A 53 12.27 4.02 -9.81
N GLU A 54 12.32 4.04 -11.14
CA GLU A 54 11.78 5.15 -11.91
C GLU A 54 10.26 5.24 -11.78
N LEU A 55 9.56 4.10 -11.77
CA LEU A 55 8.11 4.04 -11.52
C LEU A 55 7.77 4.57 -10.12
N THR A 56 8.49 4.15 -9.07
CA THR A 56 8.28 4.66 -7.71
C THR A 56 8.47 6.17 -7.62
N ILE A 57 9.49 6.72 -8.29
CA ILE A 57 9.74 8.16 -8.27
C ILE A 57 8.64 8.93 -9.01
N VAL A 58 8.16 8.41 -10.15
CA VAL A 58 7.05 9.02 -10.90
C VAL A 58 5.75 8.98 -10.09
N ALA A 59 5.48 7.89 -9.37
CA ALA A 59 4.27 7.73 -8.59
C ALA A 59 4.25 8.52 -7.27
N ALA A 60 5.42 8.84 -6.70
CA ALA A 60 5.50 9.44 -5.36
C ALA A 60 4.65 10.72 -5.15
N PRO A 61 4.57 11.67 -6.10
CA PRO A 61 3.73 12.86 -5.93
C PRO A 61 2.22 12.56 -5.92
N ALA A 62 1.79 11.44 -6.50
CA ALA A 62 0.37 11.09 -6.60
C ALA A 62 -0.29 10.87 -5.23
N ALA A 63 0.48 10.58 -4.18
CA ALA A 63 0.00 10.48 -2.81
C ALA A 63 -0.58 11.80 -2.25
N GLN A 64 -0.38 12.93 -2.94
CA GLN A 64 -0.86 14.25 -2.53
C GLN A 64 -2.02 14.78 -3.38
N LEU A 65 -2.48 14.02 -4.38
CA LEU A 65 -3.59 14.44 -5.25
C LEU A 65 -4.90 14.42 -4.48
N ALA A 66 -5.76 15.40 -4.73
CA ALA A 66 -7.12 15.39 -4.22
C ALA A 66 -7.99 14.37 -4.98
N HIS A 67 -9.06 13.87 -4.35
CA HIS A 67 -9.93 12.85 -4.95
C HIS A 67 -10.55 13.29 -6.30
N ASP A 68 -10.86 14.58 -6.46
CA ASP A 68 -11.37 15.12 -7.73
C ASP A 68 -10.30 15.13 -8.83
N GLU A 69 -9.05 15.44 -8.50
CA GLU A 69 -7.91 15.33 -9.41
C GLU A 69 -7.67 13.87 -9.83
N VAL A 70 -7.69 12.94 -8.87
CA VAL A 70 -7.55 11.50 -9.15
C VAL A 70 -8.66 11.01 -10.07
N ALA A 71 -9.92 11.38 -9.79
CA ALA A 71 -11.05 10.94 -10.61
C ALA A 71 -10.98 11.51 -12.04
N ALA A 72 -10.51 12.76 -12.22
CA ALA A 72 -10.33 13.36 -13.53
C ALA A 72 -9.23 12.65 -14.35
N GLU A 73 -8.10 12.36 -13.72
CA GLU A 73 -7.00 11.60 -14.34
C GLU A 73 -7.45 10.19 -14.77
N ILE A 74 -8.29 9.52 -13.96
CA ILE A 74 -8.85 8.21 -14.33
C ILE A 74 -9.75 8.32 -15.57
N ASP A 75 -10.58 9.36 -15.68
CA ASP A 75 -11.44 9.56 -16.86
C ASP A 75 -10.62 9.81 -18.13
N GLU A 76 -9.59 10.66 -18.05
CA GLU A 76 -8.69 10.95 -19.16
C GLU A 76 -7.96 9.68 -19.61
N LEU A 77 -7.44 8.91 -18.65
CA LEU A 77 -6.79 7.63 -18.91
C LEU A 77 -7.75 6.62 -19.57
N ALA A 78 -9.00 6.53 -19.09
CA ALA A 78 -9.98 5.62 -19.70
C ALA A 78 -10.25 5.98 -21.18
N GLY A 79 -10.24 7.26 -21.52
CA GLY A 79 -10.36 7.73 -22.90
C GLY A 79 -9.16 7.33 -23.78
N ASP A 80 -7.94 7.54 -23.28
CA ASP A 80 -6.70 7.17 -24.00
C ASP A 80 -6.58 5.66 -24.22
N LEU A 81 -6.85 4.87 -23.18
CA LEU A 81 -6.73 3.41 -23.24
C LEU A 81 -7.73 2.79 -24.22
N ALA A 82 -8.92 3.37 -24.36
CA ALA A 82 -9.89 2.94 -25.36
C ALA A 82 -9.34 3.13 -26.79
N ALA A 83 -8.64 4.24 -27.05
CA ALA A 83 -7.97 4.48 -28.33
C ALA A 83 -6.74 3.57 -28.54
N ALA A 84 -6.06 3.18 -27.46
CA ALA A 84 -4.92 2.28 -27.46
C ALA A 84 -5.27 0.77 -27.59
N GLY A 85 -6.56 0.42 -27.70
CA GLY A 85 -7.02 -0.96 -27.90
C GLY A 85 -7.07 -1.81 -26.62
N TYR A 86 -7.17 -1.19 -25.44
CA TYR A 86 -7.37 -1.94 -24.20
C TYR A 86 -8.73 -2.65 -24.19
N PRO A 87 -8.87 -3.77 -23.45
CA PRO A 87 -10.15 -4.44 -23.31
C PRO A 87 -11.22 -3.50 -22.75
N SER A 88 -12.43 -3.53 -23.33
CA SER A 88 -13.51 -2.62 -22.92
C SER A 88 -13.92 -2.76 -21.45
N TRP A 89 -13.71 -3.93 -20.84
CA TRP A 89 -13.95 -4.15 -19.42
C TRP A 89 -12.98 -3.35 -18.54
N PHE A 90 -11.75 -3.10 -19.00
CA PHE A 90 -10.75 -2.35 -18.26
C PHE A 90 -11.17 -0.88 -18.12
N GLY A 91 -11.65 -0.27 -19.21
CA GLY A 91 -12.23 1.08 -19.17
C GLY A 91 -13.48 1.17 -18.30
N ARG A 92 -14.35 0.15 -18.30
CA ARG A 92 -15.50 0.09 -17.36
C ARG A 92 -15.04 0.04 -15.90
N GLN A 93 -13.99 -0.74 -15.61
CA GLN A 93 -13.44 -0.84 -14.27
C GLN A 93 -12.87 0.50 -13.78
N LEU A 94 -12.17 1.24 -14.64
CA LEU A 94 -11.74 2.61 -14.35
C LEU A 94 -12.92 3.53 -14.04
N GLY A 95 -14.02 3.42 -14.78
CA GLY A 95 -15.24 4.19 -14.51
C GLY A 95 -15.85 3.89 -13.13
N VAL A 96 -15.87 2.63 -12.72
CA VAL A 96 -16.31 2.22 -11.36
C VAL A 96 -15.39 2.84 -10.30
N THR A 97 -14.07 2.75 -10.49
CA THR A 97 -13.08 3.34 -9.58
C THR A 97 -13.25 4.86 -9.47
N ALA A 98 -13.39 5.56 -10.59
CA ALA A 98 -13.58 7.02 -10.59
C ALA A 98 -14.88 7.43 -9.89
N ALA A 99 -15.96 6.64 -10.01
CA ALA A 99 -17.21 6.91 -9.31
C ALA A 99 -17.05 6.80 -7.79
N ALA A 100 -16.38 5.75 -7.31
CA ALA A 100 -16.11 5.56 -5.88
C ALA A 100 -15.20 6.65 -5.31
N VAL A 101 -14.13 7.02 -6.02
CA VAL A 101 -13.23 8.10 -5.61
C VAL A 101 -13.98 9.44 -5.47
N ARG A 102 -14.86 9.78 -6.42
CA ARG A 102 -15.68 11.00 -6.32
C ARG A 102 -16.68 10.97 -5.16
N ALA A 103 -17.16 9.77 -4.82
CA ALA A 103 -18.09 9.56 -3.73
C ALA A 103 -17.39 9.50 -2.36
N ASP A 104 -16.04 9.48 -2.33
CA ASP A 104 -15.25 9.24 -1.11
C ASP A 104 -15.61 7.90 -0.44
N GLU A 105 -15.85 6.88 -1.28
CA GLU A 105 -16.28 5.55 -0.85
C GLU A 105 -15.16 4.52 -1.08
N SER A 106 -15.02 3.59 -0.13
CA SER A 106 -14.21 2.38 -0.32
C SER A 106 -14.71 1.58 -1.52
N ILE A 107 -13.83 0.85 -2.21
CA ILE A 107 -14.20 0.02 -3.36
C ILE A 107 -14.33 -1.44 -2.91
N PRO A 108 -15.55 -2.01 -2.82
CA PRO A 108 -15.72 -3.39 -2.39
C PRO A 108 -15.04 -4.37 -3.34
N PHE A 109 -14.60 -5.51 -2.80
CA PHE A 109 -13.92 -6.57 -3.56
C PHE A 109 -14.72 -7.02 -4.79
N GLN A 110 -16.05 -7.09 -4.68
CA GLN A 110 -16.91 -7.51 -5.80
C GLN A 110 -16.96 -6.45 -6.92
N SER A 111 -16.70 -5.19 -6.59
CA SER A 111 -16.68 -4.07 -7.52
C SER A 111 -15.34 -3.91 -8.22
N ALA A 112 -14.24 -4.40 -7.63
CA ALA A 112 -12.90 -4.42 -8.20
C ALA A 112 -12.18 -5.73 -7.87
N PRO A 113 -12.54 -6.84 -8.53
CA PRO A 113 -11.94 -8.15 -8.27
C PRO A 113 -10.48 -8.20 -8.77
N PRO A 114 -9.72 -9.26 -8.45
CA PRO A 114 -8.30 -9.35 -8.78
C PRO A 114 -8.01 -9.13 -10.27
N ALA A 115 -7.01 -8.30 -10.56
CA ALA A 115 -6.56 -8.04 -11.92
C ALA A 115 -5.30 -8.86 -12.22
N TRP A 116 -5.23 -9.44 -13.40
CA TRP A 116 -4.11 -10.29 -13.81
C TRP A 116 -3.49 -9.81 -15.11
N SER A 117 -2.19 -10.06 -15.28
CA SER A 117 -1.54 -9.94 -16.58
C SER A 117 -0.73 -11.19 -16.95
N CYS A 118 -0.74 -11.54 -18.23
CA CYS A 118 0.12 -12.58 -18.78
C CYS A 118 1.57 -12.09 -18.83
N ARG A 119 2.50 -12.77 -18.15
CA ARG A 119 3.93 -12.39 -18.16
C ARG A 119 4.61 -12.58 -19.52
N VAL A 120 3.97 -13.28 -20.45
CA VAL A 120 4.53 -13.57 -21.78
C VAL A 120 4.13 -12.50 -22.80
N CYS A 121 2.83 -12.20 -22.93
CA CYS A 121 2.32 -11.29 -23.96
C CYS A 121 1.64 -10.02 -23.41
N GLY A 122 1.43 -9.91 -22.10
CA GLY A 122 0.78 -8.74 -21.49
C GLY A 122 -0.75 -8.76 -21.50
N GLU A 123 -1.39 -9.82 -22.00
CA GLU A 123 -2.85 -9.97 -21.97
C GLU A 123 -3.41 -9.75 -20.55
N LEU A 124 -4.50 -8.99 -20.45
CA LEU A 124 -5.12 -8.64 -19.17
C LEU A 124 -6.34 -9.52 -18.89
N PHE A 125 -6.53 -9.88 -17.62
CA PHE A 125 -7.71 -10.60 -17.15
C PHE A 125 -8.24 -9.95 -15.87
N LEU A 126 -9.53 -10.14 -15.62
CA LEU A 126 -10.22 -9.69 -14.41
C LEU A 126 -10.84 -10.89 -13.71
N ASP A 127 -10.82 -10.89 -12.38
CA ASP A 127 -11.30 -11.95 -11.50
C ASP A 127 -10.50 -13.25 -11.65
N ILE A 128 -11.05 -14.28 -12.31
CA ILE A 128 -10.40 -15.58 -12.47
C ILE A 128 -9.84 -15.69 -13.90
N PRO A 129 -8.51 -15.76 -14.08
CA PRO A 129 -7.93 -15.90 -15.41
C PRO A 129 -8.13 -17.34 -15.96
N PRO A 130 -8.07 -17.55 -17.28
CA PRO A 130 -8.23 -18.88 -17.89
C PRO A 130 -7.11 -19.86 -17.49
N THR A 131 -7.23 -21.14 -17.81
CA THR A 131 -6.12 -22.10 -17.60
C THR A 131 -4.93 -21.88 -18.54
N THR A 132 -5.19 -21.18 -19.66
CA THR A 132 -4.24 -20.92 -20.75
C THR A 132 -4.52 -19.56 -21.36
N CYS A 133 -3.47 -18.79 -21.67
CA CYS A 133 -3.59 -17.49 -22.31
C CYS A 133 -4.15 -17.65 -23.75
N PRO A 134 -5.23 -16.97 -24.12
CA PRO A 134 -5.78 -17.07 -25.47
C PRO A 134 -4.88 -16.46 -26.54
N THR A 135 -3.95 -15.59 -26.14
CA THR A 135 -3.09 -14.82 -27.07
C THR A 135 -1.75 -15.49 -27.35
N CYS A 136 -1.14 -16.13 -26.35
CA CYS A 136 0.21 -16.71 -26.47
C CYS A 136 0.33 -18.14 -25.92
N GLU A 137 -0.78 -18.76 -25.55
CA GLU A 137 -0.85 -20.15 -25.07
C GLU A 137 -0.06 -20.42 -23.77
N ALA A 138 0.41 -19.37 -23.09
CA ALA A 138 1.07 -19.50 -21.80
C ALA A 138 0.13 -20.15 -20.76
N PRO A 139 0.59 -21.13 -19.97
CA PRO A 139 -0.22 -21.74 -18.92
C PRO A 139 -0.50 -20.76 -17.77
N ALA A 140 -1.53 -21.02 -16.97
CA ALA A 140 -1.98 -20.15 -15.88
C ALA A 140 -0.88 -19.74 -14.88
N ILE A 141 0.12 -20.59 -14.63
CA ILE A 141 1.28 -20.26 -13.78
C ILE A 141 2.12 -19.07 -14.32
N GLY A 142 1.98 -18.76 -15.61
CA GLY A 142 2.59 -17.61 -16.26
C GLY A 142 1.86 -16.29 -16.01
N PHE A 143 0.73 -16.30 -15.30
CA PHE A 143 -0.01 -15.09 -14.97
C PHE A 143 0.50 -14.45 -13.69
N ARG A 144 0.40 -13.12 -13.63
CA ARG A 144 0.74 -12.31 -12.47
C ARG A 144 -0.54 -11.69 -11.93
N ASN A 145 -0.84 -11.93 -10.65
CA ASN A 145 -1.82 -11.14 -9.91
C ASN A 145 -1.26 -9.73 -9.61
N HIS A 146 -2.12 -8.73 -9.64
CA HIS A 146 -1.82 -7.38 -9.18
C HIS A 146 -2.62 -7.11 -7.91
N GLU A 147 -1.91 -7.09 -6.78
CA GLU A 147 -2.50 -6.80 -5.47
C GLU A 147 -2.92 -5.31 -5.39
N ALA A 148 -3.97 -5.04 -4.60
CA ALA A 148 -4.49 -3.67 -4.42
C ALA A 148 -3.44 -2.70 -3.83
N VAL A 149 -2.53 -3.22 -3.00
CA VAL A 149 -1.41 -2.49 -2.42
C VAL A 149 -0.26 -3.45 -2.16
N TRP A 150 0.98 -2.97 -2.27
CA TRP A 150 2.17 -3.80 -2.08
C TRP A 150 2.27 -4.42 -0.66
N TYR A 151 1.53 -3.89 0.32
CA TYR A 151 1.42 -4.49 1.65
C TYR A 151 0.82 -5.91 1.59
N LEU A 152 -0.07 -6.19 0.64
CA LEU A 152 -0.74 -7.49 0.48
C LEU A 152 0.13 -8.56 -0.17
N GLU A 153 1.29 -8.20 -0.75
CA GLU A 153 2.23 -9.20 -1.23
C GLU A 153 2.60 -10.14 -0.07
N LEU A 154 2.70 -11.45 -0.32
CA LEU A 154 3.01 -12.38 0.78
C LEU A 154 4.50 -12.30 1.16
N SER A 155 4.77 -12.45 2.45
CA SER A 155 6.10 -12.71 3.00
C SER A 155 6.09 -14.07 3.68
N ASP A 156 7.27 -14.69 3.84
CA ASP A 156 7.36 -15.90 4.66
C ASP A 156 7.08 -15.57 6.14
N ARG A 157 6.63 -16.60 6.89
CA ARG A 157 6.20 -16.45 8.29
C ARG A 157 7.31 -15.87 9.18
N SER A 158 8.55 -16.29 8.98
CA SER A 158 9.66 -15.84 9.82
C SER A 158 9.93 -14.37 9.58
N SER A 159 10.09 -13.96 8.32
CA SER A 159 10.33 -12.56 7.96
C SER A 159 9.20 -11.65 8.43
N THR A 160 7.94 -12.09 8.31
CA THR A 160 6.78 -11.35 8.81
C THR A 160 6.83 -11.16 10.33
N VAL A 161 7.03 -12.24 11.09
CA VAL A 161 7.11 -12.17 12.55
C VAL A 161 8.31 -11.34 13.01
N ASP A 162 9.46 -11.48 12.35
CA ASP A 162 10.66 -10.72 12.69
C ASP A 162 10.45 -9.23 12.43
N ALA A 163 9.88 -8.84 11.27
CA ALA A 163 9.56 -7.44 10.99
C ALA A 163 8.63 -6.85 12.06
N LEU A 164 7.60 -7.59 12.46
CA LEU A 164 6.69 -7.17 13.53
C LEU A 164 7.42 -7.05 14.88
N ALA A 165 8.29 -8.01 15.23
CA ALA A 165 9.02 -8.03 16.48
C ALA A 165 10.03 -6.88 16.63
N HIS A 166 10.64 -6.43 15.53
CA HIS A 166 11.60 -5.31 15.55
C HIS A 166 10.91 -3.94 15.69
N GLY A 167 9.63 -3.84 15.32
CA GLY A 167 8.85 -2.59 15.29
C GLY A 167 9.00 -1.70 16.53
N PRO A 168 8.76 -2.23 17.75
CA PRO A 168 8.87 -1.43 18.97
C PRO A 168 10.26 -0.85 19.23
N SER A 169 11.32 -1.61 18.93
CA SER A 169 12.69 -1.12 19.10
C SER A 169 13.06 -0.01 18.10
N GLN A 170 12.48 -0.06 16.89
CA GLN A 170 12.70 0.94 15.86
C GLN A 170 11.94 2.22 16.20
N ILE A 171 10.65 2.12 16.55
CA ILE A 171 9.82 3.25 16.94
C ILE A 171 10.35 3.92 18.21
N GLY A 172 10.70 3.13 19.24
CA GLY A 172 11.23 3.66 20.49
C GLY A 172 12.50 4.51 20.30
N ARG A 173 13.39 4.12 19.36
CA ARG A 173 14.58 4.92 19.02
C ARG A 173 14.23 6.27 18.37
N VAL A 174 13.18 6.32 17.57
CA VAL A 174 12.72 7.56 16.93
C VAL A 174 12.13 8.54 17.94
N LEU A 175 11.42 8.02 18.95
CA LEU A 175 10.77 8.81 19.99
C LEU A 175 11.71 9.25 21.13
N GLN A 176 12.85 8.57 21.29
CA GLN A 176 13.76 8.79 22.42
C GLN A 176 14.21 10.26 22.53
N GLY A 177 14.00 10.85 23.70
CA GLY A 177 14.43 12.22 24.02
C GLY A 177 13.62 13.33 23.36
N ARG A 178 12.48 13.01 22.75
CA ARG A 178 11.57 13.99 22.14
C ARG A 178 10.50 14.44 23.13
N THR A 179 10.13 15.72 23.09
CA THR A 179 8.98 16.24 23.84
C THR A 179 7.71 16.10 23.03
N ASP A 180 6.57 16.13 23.71
CA ASP A 180 5.26 16.06 23.07
C ASP A 180 5.04 17.22 22.08
N GLU A 181 5.51 18.43 22.39
CA GLU A 181 5.43 19.58 21.47
C GLU A 181 6.27 19.38 20.20
N GLN A 182 7.38 18.64 20.27
CA GLN A 182 8.18 18.30 19.09
C GLN A 182 7.47 17.27 18.22
N LEU A 183 6.77 16.32 18.84
CA LEU A 183 6.06 15.24 18.14
C LEU A 183 4.75 15.71 17.50
N ASP A 184 4.16 16.79 18.02
CA ASP A 184 2.95 17.44 17.48
C ASP A 184 3.21 18.32 16.27
N ARG A 185 4.48 18.64 15.97
CA ARG A 185 4.80 19.49 14.84
C ARG A 185 4.60 18.72 13.53
N ARG A 186 3.55 19.07 12.80
CA ARG A 186 3.36 18.61 11.42
C ARG A 186 4.47 19.17 10.50
N PRO A 187 5.09 18.34 9.64
CA PRO A 187 6.07 18.80 8.65
C PRO A 187 5.48 19.82 7.67
N ARG A 188 4.22 19.62 7.27
CA ARG A 188 3.43 20.47 6.37
C ARG A 188 1.95 20.41 6.76
N PRO A 189 1.10 21.37 6.36
CA PRO A 189 -0.31 21.38 6.76
C PRO A 189 -1.09 20.09 6.43
N ALA A 190 -0.80 19.47 5.30
CA ALA A 190 -1.45 18.24 4.82
C ALA A 190 -0.76 16.93 5.28
N GLU A 191 0.34 17.03 6.03
CA GLU A 191 1.13 15.87 6.46
C GLU A 191 0.89 15.57 7.94
N TRP A 192 0.95 14.30 8.30
CA TRP A 192 0.83 13.89 9.70
C TRP A 192 2.04 14.31 10.52
N SER A 193 1.78 14.70 11.77
CA SER A 193 2.79 14.85 12.80
C SER A 193 3.34 13.47 13.18
N ALA A 194 4.43 13.46 13.97
CA ALA A 194 4.95 12.21 14.50
C ALA A 194 3.96 11.56 15.48
N ARG A 195 3.21 12.36 16.27
CA ARG A 195 2.15 11.83 17.13
C ARG A 195 1.02 11.20 16.32
N GLU A 196 0.53 11.88 15.30
CA GLU A 196 -0.55 11.38 14.43
C GLU A 196 -0.13 10.10 13.70
N THR A 197 1.14 10.02 13.25
CA THR A 197 1.68 8.80 12.65
C THR A 197 1.76 7.65 13.68
N LEU A 198 2.18 7.93 14.92
CA LEU A 198 2.25 6.93 15.98
C LEU A 198 0.85 6.43 16.39
N GLU A 199 -0.11 7.33 16.45
CA GLU A 199 -1.51 7.04 16.69
C GLU A 199 -2.10 6.12 15.61
N HIS A 200 -1.85 6.42 14.34
CA HIS A 200 -2.21 5.56 13.21
C HIS A 200 -1.59 4.15 13.33
N ILE A 201 -0.29 4.06 13.61
CA ILE A 201 0.38 2.76 13.83
C ILE A 201 -0.26 2.00 15.01
N THR A 202 -0.68 2.71 16.05
CA THR A 202 -1.32 2.12 17.23
C THR A 202 -2.71 1.58 16.90
N GLY A 203 -3.53 2.35 16.17
CA GLY A 203 -4.84 1.92 15.70
C GLY A 203 -4.73 0.71 14.76
N ALA A 204 -3.76 0.71 13.85
CA ALA A 204 -3.47 -0.42 12.99
C ALA A 204 -3.11 -1.69 13.79
N GLU A 205 -2.35 -1.55 14.88
CA GLU A 205 -2.02 -2.69 15.76
C GLU A 205 -3.24 -3.22 16.53
N GLU A 206 -4.16 -2.34 16.96
CA GLU A 206 -5.43 -2.75 17.57
C GLU A 206 -6.28 -3.56 16.58
N LEU A 207 -6.36 -3.10 15.33
CA LEU A 207 -7.08 -3.77 14.25
C LEU A 207 -6.46 -5.15 13.95
N LEU A 208 -5.13 -5.23 13.80
CA LEU A 208 -4.43 -6.51 13.65
C LEU A 208 -4.73 -7.46 14.82
N SER A 209 -4.68 -6.95 16.05
CA SER A 209 -4.95 -7.74 17.27
C SER A 209 -6.37 -8.32 17.25
N ALA A 210 -7.35 -7.53 16.81
CA ALA A 210 -8.73 -7.98 16.68
C ALA A 210 -8.88 -9.02 15.56
N ARG A 211 -8.36 -8.74 14.35
CA ARG A 211 -8.45 -9.62 13.19
C ARG A 211 -7.79 -10.97 13.43
N ILE A 212 -6.57 -11.02 13.98
CA ILE A 212 -5.89 -12.27 14.30
C ILE A 212 -6.75 -13.13 15.23
N ARG A 213 -7.25 -12.56 16.34
CA ARG A 213 -8.06 -13.32 17.31
C ARG A 213 -9.32 -13.89 16.65
N ARG A 214 -10.07 -13.05 15.92
CA ARG A 214 -11.27 -13.49 15.20
C ARG A 214 -10.97 -14.59 14.21
N MET A 215 -9.93 -14.45 13.39
CA MET A 215 -9.57 -15.48 12.40
C MET A 215 -9.10 -16.78 13.06
N LEU A 216 -8.55 -16.75 14.28
CA LEU A 216 -8.17 -17.95 15.02
C LEU A 216 -9.36 -18.62 15.72
N ASP A 217 -10.33 -17.83 16.20
CA ASP A 217 -11.45 -18.32 17.03
C ASP A 217 -12.74 -18.58 16.24
N GLU A 218 -12.96 -17.87 15.13
CA GLU A 218 -14.15 -17.93 14.27
C GLU A 218 -13.81 -18.58 12.93
N GLU A 219 -14.78 -19.25 12.31
CA GLU A 219 -14.64 -19.80 10.96
C GLU A 219 -14.99 -18.74 9.91
N ASP A 220 -14.00 -18.38 9.09
CA ASP A 220 -14.12 -17.43 7.97
C ASP A 220 -14.84 -16.10 8.30
N PRO A 221 -14.45 -15.39 9.37
CA PRO A 221 -15.15 -14.18 9.81
C PRO A 221 -15.05 -13.02 8.82
N GLU A 222 -16.12 -12.24 8.72
CA GLU A 222 -16.12 -10.92 8.06
C GLU A 222 -15.24 -9.94 8.86
N LEU A 223 -14.16 -9.44 8.27
CA LEU A 223 -13.13 -8.59 8.88
C LEU A 223 -13.43 -7.09 8.70
N VAL A 224 -14.69 -6.72 8.87
CA VAL A 224 -15.16 -5.33 8.84
C VAL A 224 -14.43 -4.52 9.92
N ALA A 225 -13.93 -3.35 9.54
CA ALA A 225 -13.07 -2.51 10.38
C ALA A 225 -13.81 -1.45 11.21
N TRP A 226 -15.10 -1.23 10.97
CA TRP A 226 -15.88 -0.22 11.68
C TRP A 226 -16.82 -0.84 12.73
N GLN A 227 -16.91 -0.18 13.88
CA GLN A 227 -17.93 -0.50 14.87
C GLN A 227 -19.32 -0.23 14.28
N PRO A 228 -20.34 -1.05 14.59
CA PRO A 228 -21.72 -0.72 14.26
C PRO A 228 -22.11 0.66 14.84
N GLY A 229 -22.37 1.65 13.98
CA GLY A 229 -22.82 2.99 14.38
C GLY A 229 -21.85 4.13 14.05
N GLU A 230 -20.67 3.85 13.52
CA GLU A 230 -19.74 4.87 13.00
C GLU A 230 -19.78 4.93 11.46
N ALA A 231 -19.51 6.11 10.90
CA ALA A 231 -19.33 6.24 9.45
C ALA A 231 -18.01 5.55 9.07
N PRO A 232 -17.99 4.67 8.05
CA PRO A 232 -16.77 4.00 7.63
C PRO A 232 -15.74 5.05 7.16
N PRO A 233 -14.46 4.96 7.56
CA PRO A 233 -13.43 5.82 7.01
C PRO A 233 -13.24 5.54 5.51
N PRO A 234 -12.81 6.52 4.71
CA PRO A 234 -12.56 6.35 3.27
C PRO A 234 -11.48 5.31 2.93
N SER A 235 -10.65 4.92 3.91
CA SER A 235 -9.67 3.83 3.79
C SER A 235 -9.68 2.95 5.05
N ASP A 236 -9.56 1.64 4.87
CA ASP A 236 -9.49 0.60 5.93
C ASP A 236 -8.15 0.61 6.69
N GLU A 237 -7.62 1.79 6.98
CA GLU A 237 -6.46 1.96 7.84
C GLU A 237 -6.90 2.66 9.13
N ALA A 238 -6.96 1.89 10.22
CA ALA A 238 -7.53 2.31 11.50
C ALA A 238 -6.93 3.63 12.02
N THR A 239 -7.69 4.70 11.93
CA THR A 239 -7.42 5.97 12.61
C THR A 239 -8.41 6.15 13.77
N HIS A 240 -8.06 5.60 14.94
CA HIS A 240 -8.75 5.97 16.17
C HIS A 240 -8.09 7.23 16.72
N HIS A 241 -8.77 8.37 16.58
CA HIS A 241 -8.29 9.63 17.12
C HIS A 241 -8.45 9.66 18.65
N ARG A 242 -7.33 9.65 19.37
CA ARG A 242 -7.10 9.74 20.81
C ARG A 242 -6.36 11.07 21.10
N PRO A 243 -7.04 12.22 20.99
CA PRO A 243 -6.42 13.55 21.06
C PRO A 243 -5.66 13.79 22.37
N ASP A 244 -6.09 13.13 23.44
CA ASP A 244 -5.61 13.38 24.80
C ASP A 244 -4.43 12.46 25.19
N ALA A 245 -4.06 11.48 24.35
CA ALA A 245 -3.00 10.53 24.67
C ALA A 245 -1.61 11.09 24.32
N GLY A 246 -0.72 11.16 25.32
CA GLY A 246 0.68 11.55 25.09
C GLY A 246 1.45 10.50 24.28
N ALA A 247 2.52 10.90 23.60
CA ALA A 247 3.23 9.98 22.68
C ALA A 247 3.80 8.74 23.38
N GLN A 248 4.25 8.88 24.63
CA GLN A 248 4.76 7.75 25.42
C GLN A 248 3.65 6.76 25.79
N GLU A 249 2.43 7.25 26.05
CA GLU A 249 1.28 6.40 26.34
C GLU A 249 0.89 5.58 25.10
N LEU A 250 0.79 6.25 23.94
CA LEU A 250 0.52 5.62 22.65
C LEU A 250 1.57 4.54 22.35
N PHE A 251 2.85 4.87 22.49
CA PHE A 251 3.95 3.94 22.25
C PHE A 251 3.89 2.71 23.15
N GLU A 252 3.65 2.89 24.46
CA GLU A 252 3.57 1.76 25.38
C GLU A 252 2.34 0.88 25.13
N HIS A 253 1.22 1.47 24.69
CA HIS A 253 0.05 0.72 24.27
C HIS A 253 0.31 -0.12 23.04
N TYR A 254 0.82 0.49 21.97
CA TYR A 254 1.28 -0.21 20.77
C TYR A 254 2.29 -1.33 21.12
N ARG A 255 3.29 -1.04 21.97
CA ARG A 255 4.33 -2.00 22.34
C ARG A 255 3.74 -3.23 23.03
N ARG A 256 2.79 -3.06 23.95
CA ARG A 256 2.12 -4.18 24.63
C ARG A 256 1.35 -5.06 23.65
N LEU A 257 0.54 -4.44 22.79
CA LEU A 257 -0.23 -5.17 21.77
C LEU A 257 0.71 -5.94 20.84
N ARG A 258 1.78 -5.28 20.37
CA ARG A 258 2.75 -5.91 19.47
C ARG A 258 3.45 -7.11 20.09
N LEU A 259 3.89 -7.01 21.34
CA LEU A 259 4.53 -8.14 22.02
C LEU A 259 3.55 -9.32 22.19
N ALA A 260 2.29 -9.04 22.50
CA ALA A 260 1.26 -10.07 22.59
C ALA A 260 1.00 -10.73 21.24
N ASN A 261 0.82 -9.94 20.17
CA ASN A 261 0.60 -10.45 18.82
C ASN A 261 1.78 -11.27 18.32
N VAL A 262 3.01 -10.81 18.52
CA VAL A 262 4.22 -11.58 18.16
C VAL A 262 4.28 -12.90 18.92
N ALA A 263 3.92 -12.93 20.20
CA ALA A 263 3.87 -14.17 20.98
C ALA A 263 2.83 -15.16 20.41
N VAL A 264 1.64 -14.68 20.06
CA VAL A 264 0.60 -15.49 19.39
C VAL A 264 1.12 -16.04 18.07
N LEU A 265 1.61 -15.17 17.18
CA LEU A 265 2.07 -15.56 15.84
C LEU A 265 3.23 -16.57 15.87
N ARG A 266 4.14 -16.47 16.84
CA ARG A 266 5.23 -17.45 17.04
C ARG A 266 4.73 -18.82 17.48
N GLY A 267 3.58 -18.89 18.15
CA GLY A 267 2.97 -20.13 18.61
C GLY A 267 2.07 -20.83 17.59
N LEU A 268 1.76 -20.18 16.45
CA LEU A 268 0.87 -20.73 15.44
C LEU A 268 1.51 -21.88 14.66
N ASP A 269 0.72 -22.95 14.46
CA ASP A 269 1.09 -24.03 13.55
C ASP A 269 0.80 -23.66 12.08
N ALA A 270 1.16 -24.57 11.16
CA ALA A 270 0.99 -24.31 9.75
C ALA A 270 -0.46 -24.16 9.28
N ALA A 271 -1.42 -24.79 9.96
CA ALA A 271 -2.84 -24.71 9.63
C ALA A 271 -3.45 -23.41 10.19
N SER A 272 -3.09 -23.00 11.42
CA SER A 272 -3.51 -21.73 12.01
C SER A 272 -3.08 -20.53 11.16
N TRP A 273 -1.88 -20.56 10.59
CA TRP A 273 -1.43 -19.54 9.63
C TRP A 273 -2.26 -19.45 8.34
N GLN A 274 -3.03 -20.50 8.01
CA GLN A 274 -3.88 -20.56 6.82
C GLN A 274 -5.36 -20.35 7.13
N ARG A 275 -5.73 -20.11 8.40
CA ARG A 275 -7.11 -19.74 8.74
C ARG A 275 -7.49 -18.46 8.00
N THR A 276 -8.72 -18.45 7.49
CA THR A 276 -9.23 -17.41 6.59
C THR A 276 -10.12 -16.41 7.30
N GLY A 277 -10.37 -15.29 6.62
CA GLY A 277 -11.42 -14.33 6.92
C GLY A 277 -11.74 -13.56 5.64
N ARG A 278 -12.84 -12.80 5.65
CA ARG A 278 -13.33 -12.04 4.50
C ARG A 278 -13.13 -10.54 4.72
N HIS A 279 -12.26 -9.94 3.94
CA HIS A 279 -12.07 -8.49 3.92
C HIS A 279 -13.08 -7.86 2.94
N PRO A 280 -13.77 -6.77 3.29
CA PRO A 280 -14.76 -6.15 2.41
C PRO A 280 -14.15 -5.69 1.06
N GLU A 281 -12.92 -5.18 1.09
CA GLU A 281 -12.21 -4.68 -0.11
C GLU A 281 -11.26 -5.69 -0.76
N TRP A 282 -10.70 -6.62 0.00
CA TRP A 282 -9.64 -7.53 -0.48
C TRP A 282 -10.12 -8.97 -0.66
N GLY A 283 -11.37 -9.27 -0.26
CA GLY A 283 -11.93 -10.60 -0.36
C GLY A 283 -11.25 -11.56 0.64
N PRO A 284 -11.04 -12.83 0.25
CA PRO A 284 -10.46 -13.84 1.14
C PRO A 284 -9.03 -13.50 1.53
N VAL A 285 -8.76 -13.45 2.83
CA VAL A 285 -7.43 -13.24 3.40
C VAL A 285 -7.09 -14.33 4.42
N THR A 286 -5.80 -14.54 4.68
CA THR A 286 -5.31 -15.49 5.69
C THR A 286 -4.63 -14.76 6.84
N VAL A 287 -4.43 -15.45 7.98
CA VAL A 287 -3.64 -14.90 9.09
C VAL A 287 -2.25 -14.46 8.60
N LEU A 288 -1.64 -15.21 7.68
CA LEU A 288 -0.36 -14.85 7.08
C LEU A 288 -0.45 -13.57 6.23
N SER A 289 -1.47 -13.42 5.38
CA SER A 289 -1.59 -12.22 4.56
C SER A 289 -1.88 -10.99 5.42
N GLN A 290 -2.71 -11.10 6.45
CA GLN A 290 -2.95 -10.01 7.40
C GLN A 290 -1.67 -9.62 8.17
N ALA A 291 -0.96 -10.59 8.75
CA ALA A 291 0.30 -10.28 9.44
C ALA A 291 1.34 -9.65 8.49
N SER A 292 1.42 -10.13 7.25
CA SER A 292 2.33 -9.59 6.22
C SER A 292 1.96 -8.17 5.80
N TYR A 293 0.67 -7.88 5.68
CA TYR A 293 0.13 -6.54 5.42
C TYR A 293 0.57 -5.57 6.52
N PHE A 294 0.26 -5.88 7.79
CA PHE A 294 0.57 -4.97 8.90
C PHE A 294 2.08 -4.81 9.13
N ALA A 295 2.90 -5.83 8.82
CA ALA A 295 4.36 -5.72 8.85
C ALA A 295 4.89 -4.70 7.84
N ARG A 296 4.40 -4.75 6.59
CA ARG A 296 4.81 -3.81 5.53
C ARG A 296 4.22 -2.41 5.70
N HIS A 297 2.94 -2.33 6.08
CA HIS A 297 2.25 -1.08 6.44
C HIS A 297 3.03 -0.33 7.53
N GLN A 298 3.42 -1.03 8.60
CA GLN A 298 4.28 -0.43 9.60
C GLN A 298 5.60 0.09 9.03
N ALA A 299 6.27 -0.68 8.17
CA ALA A 299 7.57 -0.27 7.61
C ALA A 299 7.47 1.05 6.83
N ALA A 300 6.36 1.27 6.12
CA ALA A 300 6.08 2.54 5.45
C ALA A 300 5.88 3.68 6.46
N HIS A 301 5.02 3.48 7.47
CA HIS A 301 4.77 4.53 8.48
C HIS A 301 5.95 4.76 9.43
N GLN A 302 6.87 3.81 9.60
CA GLN A 302 8.11 4.05 10.32
C GLN A 302 9.01 5.06 9.61
N ALA A 303 9.06 5.04 8.27
CA ALA A 303 9.76 6.06 7.51
C ALA A 303 9.09 7.43 7.65
N GLN A 304 7.75 7.46 7.67
CA GLN A 304 6.95 8.66 7.95
C GLN A 304 7.22 9.23 9.33
N LEU A 305 7.17 8.40 10.37
CA LEU A 305 7.45 8.78 11.75
C LEU A 305 8.87 9.36 11.87
N ALA A 306 9.87 8.69 11.31
CA ALA A 306 11.26 9.13 11.35
C ALA A 306 11.49 10.45 10.59
N ALA A 307 10.76 10.70 9.50
CA ALA A 307 10.82 11.99 8.81
C ALA A 307 10.09 13.08 9.59
N ALA A 308 8.91 12.77 10.15
CA ALA A 308 8.06 13.73 10.84
C ALA A 308 8.71 14.30 12.11
N VAL A 309 9.44 13.48 12.89
CA VAL A 309 10.20 13.97 14.06
C VAL A 309 11.32 14.96 13.70
N GLU A 310 11.73 15.01 12.44
CA GLU A 310 12.70 15.96 11.89
C GLU A 310 12.02 17.11 11.12
N GLY A 311 10.67 17.17 11.11
CA GLY A 311 9.91 18.17 10.35
C GLY A 311 10.00 17.99 8.83
N ARG A 312 10.21 16.75 8.36
CA ARG A 312 10.33 16.38 6.94
C ARG A 312 9.22 15.41 6.53
N VAL A 313 9.09 15.18 5.23
CA VAL A 313 8.30 14.07 4.69
C VAL A 313 9.22 12.92 4.21
N PRO A 314 8.73 11.67 4.15
CA PRO A 314 9.49 10.54 3.61
C PRO A 314 10.06 10.81 2.22
N GLY A 315 11.28 10.35 1.98
CA GLY A 315 11.95 10.50 0.69
C GLY A 315 12.65 11.84 0.47
N GLU A 316 12.41 12.86 1.32
CA GLU A 316 13.16 14.11 1.23
C GLU A 316 14.59 13.95 1.76
N PRO A 317 15.59 14.55 1.07
CA PRO A 317 16.97 14.56 1.55
C PRO A 317 17.04 15.12 2.97
N ARG A 318 17.86 14.50 3.83
CA ARG A 318 18.21 15.13 5.10
C ARG A 318 18.98 16.42 4.82
N PRO A 319 18.67 17.54 5.49
CA PRO A 319 19.51 18.71 5.42
C PRO A 319 20.93 18.35 5.87
N VAL A 320 21.92 18.70 5.05
CA VAL A 320 23.32 18.42 5.34
C VAL A 320 23.72 19.26 6.57
N GLY A 321 24.05 18.60 7.69
CA GLY A 321 24.63 19.25 8.88
C GLY A 321 23.73 19.38 10.13
N ALA A 322 22.72 18.53 10.30
CA ALA A 322 21.99 18.39 11.57
C ALA A 322 22.67 17.41 12.53
#